data_AF-A0A6A3RJK6-F1
#
_entry.id   AF-A0A6A3RJK6-F1
#
_cell.length_a   1.000
_cell.length_b   1.000
_cell.length_c   1.000
_cell.angle_alpha   90.00
_cell.angle_beta   90.00
_cell.angle_gamma   90.00
#
_symmetry.space_group_name_H-M   'P 1'
#
loop_
_entity.id
_entity.type
_entity.pdbx_description
1 polymer ?
#
loop_
_entity_poly.entity_id
_entity_poly.type
_entity_poly.pdbx_seq_one_letter_code
_entity_poly.pdbx_strand_id
1 'polypeptide(L)'
;MLLVRWVGPFQVAKALPYSFLVRHLLAGGEYAVNGSCFKFYHDKDLDVTAEIHELVSLQVIVLEVRRIVGRRVNSVSGELELHVA
;
A
#
# COMPACT_ATOMS: atom_id res chain seq x y z
N MET A 1 -13.87 7.65 13.46
CA MET A 1 -12.54 7.13 13.85
C MET A 1 -11.58 7.43 12.71
N LEU A 2 -10.53 8.22 12.93
CA LEU A 2 -9.44 8.37 11.96
C LEU A 2 -8.66 7.05 11.94
N LEU A 3 -8.93 6.22 10.94
CA LEU A 3 -8.22 4.96 10.75
C LEU A 3 -6.84 5.29 10.16
N VAL A 4 -5.82 5.41 11.03
CA VAL A 4 -4.44 5.57 10.58
C VAL A 4 -3.99 4.23 10.02
N ARG A 5 -4.01 4.13 8.69
CA ARG A 5 -3.58 2.96 7.95
C ARG A 5 -2.10 3.09 7.64
N TRP A 6 -1.28 2.22 8.22
CA TRP A 6 0.12 2.11 7.86
C TRP A 6 0.21 1.51 6.46
N VAL A 7 0.86 2.23 5.54
CA VAL A 7 1.07 1.79 4.16
C VAL A 7 2.55 1.56 3.99
N GLY A 8 2.89 0.37 3.48
CA GLY A 8 4.15 0.00 2.83
C GLY A 8 5.46 0.25 3.61
N PRO A 9 6.53 -0.44 3.23
CA PRO A 9 7.87 0.00 3.54
C PRO A 9 8.25 1.11 2.55
N PHE A 10 8.62 2.26 3.11
CA PHE A 10 9.08 3.43 2.37
C PHE A 10 10.53 3.72 2.74
N GLN A 11 11.31 4.11 1.74
CA GLN A 11 12.66 4.65 1.96
C GLN A 11 12.62 6.17 1.84
N VAL A 12 13.26 6.88 2.77
CA VAL A 12 13.47 8.33 2.63
C VAL A 12 14.49 8.55 1.52
N ALA A 13 14.04 9.16 0.42
CA ALA A 13 14.89 9.53 -0.71
C ALA A 13 15.57 10.89 -0.49
N LYS A 14 14.87 11.85 0.14
CA LYS A 14 15.41 13.19 0.41
C LYS A 14 14.70 13.87 1.58
N ALA A 15 15.47 14.58 2.42
CA ALA A 15 14.93 15.53 3.37
C ALA A 15 14.68 16.89 2.69
N LEU A 16 13.46 17.41 2.80
CA LEU A 16 13.06 18.74 2.35
C LEU A 16 12.91 19.66 3.57
N PRO A 17 12.83 21.01 3.39
CA PRO A 17 12.79 21.94 4.52
C PRO A 17 11.66 21.68 5.54
N TYR A 18 10.52 21.16 5.10
CA TYR A 18 9.33 20.93 5.95
C TYR A 18 8.68 19.55 5.74
N SER A 19 9.32 18.68 4.97
CA SER A 19 8.75 17.39 4.56
C SER A 19 9.86 16.43 4.13
N PHE A 20 9.50 15.21 3.77
CA PHE A 20 10.42 14.21 3.26
C PHE A 20 9.86 13.64 1.97
N LEU A 21 10.75 13.49 0.99
CA LEU A 21 10.46 12.70 -0.20
C LEU A 21 10.72 11.23 0.14
N VAL A 22 9.70 10.40 0.01
CA VAL A 22 9.79 8.95 0.23
C VAL A 22 9.52 8.19 -1.04
N ARG A 23 10.23 7.07 -1.21
CA ARG A 23 10.04 6.14 -2.31
C ARG A 23 9.43 4.85 -1.78
N HIS A 24 8.35 4.39 -2.41
CA HIS A 24 7.76 3.10 -2.12
C HIS A 24 8.70 1.99 -2.62
N LEU A 25 9.14 1.08 -1.76
CA LEU A 25 10.17 0.10 -2.14
C LEU A 25 9.70 -0.90 -3.21
N LEU A 26 8.41 -1.27 -3.22
CA LEU A 26 7.86 -2.18 -4.25
C LEU A 26 7.48 -1.47 -5.56
N ALA A 27 6.58 -0.48 -5.48
CA ALA A 27 6.06 0.22 -6.65
C ALA A 27 7.02 1.27 -7.24
N GLY A 28 8.05 1.69 -6.50
CA GLY A 28 9.02 2.71 -6.93
C GLY A 28 8.48 4.15 -6.94
N GLY A 29 7.18 4.37 -6.69
CA GLY A 29 6.58 5.70 -6.68
C GLY A 29 7.12 6.60 -5.56
N GLU A 30 7.24 7.89 -5.84
CA GLU A 30 7.75 8.90 -4.90
C GLU A 30 6.66 9.84 -4.40
N TYR A 31 6.72 10.19 -3.12
CA TYR A 31 5.69 10.99 -2.43
C TYR A 31 6.33 11.96 -1.44
N ALA A 32 5.79 13.18 -1.33
CA ALA A 32 6.19 14.12 -0.30
C ALA A 32 5.27 13.97 0.92
N VAL A 33 5.83 13.66 2.09
CA VAL A 33 5.07 13.42 3.33
C VAL A 33 5.66 14.19 4.50
N ASN A 34 4.82 14.50 5.50
CA ASN A 34 5.28 15.12 6.75
C ASN A 34 5.96 14.08 7.65
N GLY A 35 6.95 14.49 8.44
CA GLY A 35 7.65 13.60 9.36
C GLY A 35 6.76 12.96 10.43
N SER A 36 5.63 13.59 10.78
CA SER A 36 4.65 13.03 11.73
C SER A 36 3.94 11.76 11.20
N CYS A 37 4.01 11.50 9.89
CA CYS A 37 3.45 10.30 9.27
C CYS A 37 4.40 9.09 9.34
N PHE A 38 5.61 9.24 9.89
CA PHE A 38 6.58 8.15 9.96
C PHE A 38 6.51 7.35 11.26
N LYS A 39 6.72 6.04 11.10
CA LYS A 39 7.22 5.17 12.16
C LYS A 39 8.63 4.78 11.77
N PHE A 40 9.61 5.23 12.55
CA PHE A 40 11.01 5.02 12.23
C PHE A 40 11.36 3.54 12.36
N TYR A 41 11.90 3.00 11.26
CA TYR A 41 12.56 1.71 11.21
C TYR A 41 13.80 1.91 10.32
N HIS A 42 14.97 1.55 10.83
CA HIS A 42 16.23 1.71 10.13
C HIS A 42 17.00 0.41 10.21
N ASP A 43 17.14 -0.24 9.06
CA ASP A 43 18.00 -1.40 8.89
C ASP A 43 18.76 -1.22 7.57
N LYS A 44 20.09 -1.22 7.66
CA LYS A 44 21.00 -1.00 6.53
C LYS A 44 21.11 -2.21 5.61
N ASP A 45 20.76 -3.39 6.15
CA ASP A 45 20.80 -4.67 5.49
C ASP A 45 19.36 -5.10 5.11
N LEU A 46 18.39 -4.16 5.16
CA LEU A 46 17.01 -4.39 4.76
C LEU A 46 16.93 -4.65 3.26
N ASP A 47 17.02 -5.92 2.91
CA ASP A 47 16.74 -6.39 1.57
C ASP A 47 15.22 -6.48 1.35
N VAL A 48 14.76 -6.19 0.15
CA VAL A 48 13.34 -6.28 -0.21
C VAL A 48 13.03 -7.75 -0.49
N THR A 49 12.98 -8.55 0.57
CA THR A 49 12.82 -10.00 0.49
C THR A 49 11.37 -10.41 0.30
N ALA A 50 11.15 -11.70 0.00
CA ALA A 50 9.82 -12.30 -0.09
C ALA A 50 8.96 -12.05 1.17
N GLU A 51 9.57 -11.96 2.35
CA GLU A 51 8.90 -11.69 3.63
C GLU A 51 8.32 -10.27 3.68
N ILE A 52 9.04 -9.27 3.15
CA ILE A 52 8.54 -7.90 3.02
C ILE A 52 7.41 -7.83 2.00
N HIS A 53 7.55 -8.55 0.88
CA HIS A 53 6.47 -8.68 -0.09
C HIS A 53 5.21 -9.31 0.51
N GLU A 54 5.36 -10.35 1.34
CA GLU A 54 4.25 -11.01 2.02
C GLU A 54 3.62 -10.09 3.07
N LEU A 55 4.41 -9.38 3.87
CA LEU A 55 3.91 -8.38 4.83
C LEU A 55 3.08 -7.28 4.14
N VAL A 56 3.55 -6.77 3.00
CA VAL A 56 2.79 -5.77 2.22
C VAL A 56 1.55 -6.39 1.58
N SER A 57 1.62 -7.64 1.14
CA SER A 57 0.44 -8.36 0.62
C SER A 57 -0.62 -8.58 1.70
N LEU A 58 -0.19 -8.80 2.95
CA LEU A 58 -1.04 -8.91 4.13
C LEU A 58 -1.61 -7.56 4.59
N GLN A 59 -1.10 -6.41 4.10
CA GLN A 59 -1.56 -5.09 4.54
C GLN A 59 -3.01 -4.77 4.17
N VAL A 60 -3.84 -5.67 3.66
CA VAL A 60 -5.09 -5.34 2.96
C VAL A 60 -4.74 -4.40 1.79
N ILE A 61 -5.45 -4.47 0.68
CA ILE A 61 -5.40 -3.39 -0.30
C ILE A 61 -6.81 -2.83 -0.25
N VAL A 62 -6.94 -1.57 0.16
CA VAL A 62 -8.18 -0.85 -0.08
C VAL A 62 -8.17 -0.54 -1.56
N LEU A 63 -8.78 -1.45 -2.34
CA LEU A 63 -9.09 -1.20 -3.74
C LEU A 63 -10.19 -0.14 -3.76
N GLU A 64 -9.84 1.05 -4.20
CA GLU A 64 -10.83 2.07 -4.50
C GLU A 64 -11.62 1.61 -5.73
N VAL A 65 -12.82 1.09 -5.47
CA VAL A 65 -13.77 0.71 -6.52
C VAL A 65 -14.37 1.98 -7.11
N ARG A 66 -13.91 2.38 -8.30
CA ARG A 66 -14.45 3.57 -8.99
C ARG A 66 -15.93 3.37 -9.33
N ARG A 67 -16.29 2.20 -9.87
CA ARG A 67 -17.69 1.85 -10.16
C ARG A 67 -17.91 0.35 -10.26
N ILE A 68 -18.98 -0.15 -9.64
CA ILE A 68 -19.48 -1.51 -9.89
C ILE A 68 -20.25 -1.48 -11.21
N VAL A 69 -19.82 -2.28 -12.19
CA VAL A 69 -20.40 -2.34 -13.54
C VAL A 69 -21.31 -3.54 -13.77
N GLY A 70 -21.33 -4.50 -12.85
CA GLY A 70 -22.24 -5.63 -12.95
C GLY A 70 -22.10 -6.62 -11.81
N ARG A 71 -23.01 -7.60 -11.80
CA ARG A 71 -22.96 -8.76 -10.92
C ARG A 71 -23.31 -10.02 -11.71
N ARG A 72 -22.73 -11.16 -11.35
CA ARG A 72 -23.13 -12.47 -11.84
C ARG A 72 -23.05 -13.50 -10.72
N VAL A 73 -23.84 -14.58 -10.83
CA VAL A 73 -23.65 -15.76 -9.98
C VAL A 73 -22.79 -16.73 -10.76
N ASN A 74 -21.66 -17.14 -10.20
CA ASN A 74 -20.79 -18.12 -10.82
C ASN A 74 -21.51 -19.47 -10.85
N SER A 75 -21.69 -20.05 -12.05
CA SER A 75 -22.39 -21.31 -12.22
C SER A 75 -21.62 -22.52 -11.70
N VAL A 76 -20.31 -22.38 -11.48
CA VAL A 76 -19.42 -23.44 -10.98
C VAL A 76 -19.30 -23.38 -9.46
N SER A 77 -19.07 -22.20 -8.88
CA SER A 77 -18.94 -22.06 -7.41
C SER A 77 -20.24 -21.71 -6.68
N GLY A 78 -21.25 -21.22 -7.40
CA GLY A 78 -22.51 -20.71 -6.81
C GLY A 78 -22.38 -19.33 -6.14
N GLU A 79 -21.20 -18.71 -6.21
CA GLU A 79 -20.91 -17.46 -5.50
C GLU A 79 -21.34 -16.23 -6.31
N LEU A 80 -21.70 -15.15 -5.60
CA LEU A 80 -21.99 -13.85 -6.20
C LEU A 80 -20.69 -13.11 -6.50
N GLU A 81 -20.42 -12.86 -7.78
CA GLU A 81 -19.27 -12.09 -8.25
C GLU A 81 -19.70 -10.68 -8.67
N LEU A 82 -18.86 -9.68 -8.35
CA LEU A 82 -19.05 -8.28 -8.74
C LEU A 82 -18.00 -7.88 -9.78
N HIS A 83 -18.44 -7.25 -10.86
CA HIS A 83 -17.55 -6.65 -11.84
C HIS A 83 -17.32 -5.18 -11.48
N VAL A 84 -16.06 -4.76 -11.45
CA VAL A 84 -15.62 -3.41 -11.11
C VAL A 84 -14.83 -2.82 -12.29
N ALA A 85 -15.03 -1.53 -12.58
CA ALA A 85 -14.29 -0.76 -13.58
C ALA A 85 -13.43 0.34 -12.95
#